data_AF-A0A0A8YL28-F1
#
_entry.id   AF-A0A0A8YL28-F1
#
_cell.length_a   1.000
_cell.length_b   1.000
_cell.length_c   1.000
_cell.angle_alpha   90.00
_cell.angle_beta   90.00
_cell.angle_gamma   90.00
#
_symmetry.space_group_name_H-M   'P 1'
#
loop_
_entity.id
_entity.type
_entity.pdbx_description
1 polymer ?
#
loop_
_entity_poly.entity_id
_entity_poly.type
_entity_poly.pdbx_seq_one_letter_code
_entity_poly.pdbx_strand_id
1 'polypeptide(L)' 'MVVLERRMIPRNNDPVIQWLVQWVNLPPFEATWEDANFIQTVFPNFNP' A
#
# COMPACT_ATOMS: atom_id res chain seq x y z
N MET A 1 -6.05 -1.89 9.24
CA MET A 1 -4.75 -1.85 8.53
C MET A 1 -4.20 -0.44 8.63
N VAL A 2 -2.90 -0.25 8.47
CA VAL A 2 -2.21 1.05 8.62
C VAL A 2 -1.16 1.18 7.51
N VAL A 3 -0.98 2.38 6.96
CA VAL A 3 0.13 2.68 6.04
C VAL A 3 1.35 3.09 6.85
N LEU A 4 2.42 2.31 6.77
CA LEU A 4 3.68 2.56 7.46
C LEU A 4 4.58 3.49 6.65
N GLU A 5 4.66 3.27 5.34
CA GLU A 5 5.53 4.01 4.43
C GLU A 5 4.90 4.18 3.05
N ARG A 6 5.43 5.14 2.28
CA ARG A 6 5.00 5.42 0.90
C ARG A 6 6.23 5.56 0.03
N ARG A 7 6.20 4.98 -1.17
CA ARG A 7 7.26 5.14 -2.18
C ARG A 7 6.67 5.31 -3.56
N MET A 8 7.45 5.89 -4.45
CA MET A 8 7.18 5.91 -5.88
C MET A 8 8.20 5.01 -6.57
N ILE A 9 7.74 4.10 -7.43
CA ILE A 9 8.60 3.23 -8.23
C ILE A 9 8.28 3.39 -9.72
N PRO A 10 9.27 3.26 -10.62
CA PRO A 10 8.98 3.11 -12.04
C PRO A 10 8.45 1.68 -12.30
N ARG A 11 7.34 1.56 -13.02
CA ARG A 11 6.83 0.29 -13.56
C ARG A 11 6.40 0.51 -15.00
N ASN A 12 6.99 -0.22 -15.93
CA ASN A 12 6.72 -0.04 -17.38
C ASN A 12 6.93 1.40 -17.86
N ASN A 13 7.92 2.10 -17.30
CA ASN A 13 8.22 3.51 -17.56
C ASN A 13 7.19 4.53 -16.99
N ASP A 14 6.19 4.07 -16.25
CA ASP A 14 5.22 4.92 -15.55
C ASP A 14 5.50 4.96 -14.04
N PRO A 15 5.34 6.12 -13.38
CA PRO A 15 5.46 6.22 -11.93
C PRO A 15 4.25 5.60 -11.23
N VAL A 16 4.49 4.66 -10.32
CA VAL A 16 3.47 4.01 -9.50
C VAL A 16 3.72 4.28 -8.02
N ILE A 17 2.68 4.72 -7.31
CA ILE A 17 2.72 4.90 -5.85
C ILE A 17 2.41 3.56 -5.19
N GLN A 18 3.29 3.16 -4.27
CA GLN A 18 3.06 2.01 -3.40
C GLN A 18 3.03 2.44 -1.93
N TRP A 19 2.23 1.74 -1.15
CA TRP A 19 2.14 1.87 0.30
C TRP A 19 2.66 0.59 0.95
N LEU A 20 3.46 0.74 2.00
CA LEU A 20 3.80 -0.37 2.88
C LEU A 20 2.65 -0.54 3.86
N VAL A 21 1.84 -1.57 3.67
CA VAL A 21 0.60 -1.79 4.43
C VAL A 21 0.85 -2.82 5.52
N GLN A 22 0.60 -2.44 6.77
CA GLN A 22 0.43 -3.40 7.86
C GLN A 22 -1.01 -3.92 7.86
N TRP A 23 -1.15 -5.23 7.68
CA TRP A 23 -2.43 -5.92 7.66
C TRP A 23 -3.04 -6.10 9.05
N VAL A 24 -4.36 -6.21 9.10
CA VAL A 24 -5.07 -6.49 10.36
C VAL A 24 -4.70 -7.90 10.83
N ASN A 25 -4.44 -8.05 12.13
CA ASN A 25 -4.03 -9.30 12.77
C ASN A 25 -2.65 -9.85 12.34
N LEU A 26 -1.87 -9.10 11.54
CA LEU A 26 -0.48 -9.44 11.24
C LEU A 26 0.50 -8.46 11.89
N PRO A 27 1.67 -8.93 12.32
CA PRO A 27 2.69 -8.07 12.90
C PRO A 27 3.30 -7.12 11.85
N PRO A 28 3.89 -5.97 12.25
CA PRO A 28 4.45 -4.99 11.32
C PRO A 28 5.53 -5.53 10.37
N PHE A 29 6.27 -6.57 10.77
CA PHE A 29 7.31 -7.16 9.92
C PHE A 29 6.76 -7.99 8.75
N GLU A 30 5.45 -8.29 8.75
CA GLU A 30 4.75 -8.92 7.62
C GLU A 30 4.04 -7.89 6.72
N ALA A 31 4.34 -6.60 6.89
CA ALA A 31 3.82 -5.57 6.00
C ALA A 31 4.29 -5.79 4.55
N THR A 32 3.40 -5.56 3.59
CA THR A 32 3.68 -5.72 2.16
C THR A 32 3.54 -4.41 1.40
N TRP A 33 4.29 -4.27 0.30
CA TRP A 33 4.15 -3.13 -0.60
C TRP A 33 3.02 -3.38 -1.59
N GLU A 34 1.95 -2.59 -1.48
CA GLU A 34 0.78 -2.66 -2.34
C GLU A 34 0.62 -1.39 -3.16
N ASP A 35 0.07 -1.51 -4.36
CA ASP A 35 -0.24 -0.34 -5.17
C ASP A 35 -1.36 0.48 -4.52
N ALA A 36 -1.15 1.79 -4.40
CA ALA A 36 -2.12 2.68 -3.76
C ALA A 36 -3.50 2.60 -4.43
N ASN A 37 -3.52 2.53 -5.78
CA ASN A 37 -4.76 2.42 -6.55
C ASN A 37 -5.51 1.11 -6.24
N PHE A 38 -4.79 0.00 -6.05
CA PHE A 38 -5.39 -1.28 -5.67
C PHE A 38 -6.04 -1.18 -4.29
N ILE A 39 -5.32 -0.66 -3.29
CA ILE A 39 -5.84 -0.50 -1.94
C ILE A 39 -7.09 0.40 -1.91
N GLN A 40 -7.05 1.54 -2.60
CA GLN A 40 -8.18 2.46 -2.68
C GLN A 40 -9.41 1.85 -3.37
N THR A 41 -9.18 0.99 -4.38
CA THR A 41 -10.27 0.32 -5.10
C THR A 41 -10.90 -0.79 -4.27
N VAL A 42 -10.09 -1.62 -3.63
CA VAL A 42 -10.56 -2.79 -2.85
C VAL A 42 -11.11 -2.37 -1.49
N PHE A 43 -10.55 -1.33 -0.88
CA PHE A 43 -10.93 -0.80 0.43
C PHE A 43 -11.37 0.66 0.31
N PRO A 44 -12.50 0.96 -0.33
CA PRO A 44 -12.91 2.33 -0.66
C PRO A 44 -13.16 3.24 0.56
N ASN A 45 -13.41 2.65 1.73
CA ASN A 45 -13.59 3.39 2.98
C ASN A 45 -12.29 3.57 3.78
N PHE A 46 -11.17 3.06 3.29
CA PHE A 46 -9.88 3.21 3.94
C PHE A 46 -9.28 4.58 3.64
N ASN A 47 -9.08 5.38 4.69
CA ASN A 47 -8.41 6.68 4.61
C ASN A 47 -7.03 6.60 5.30
N PRO A 48 -5.94 6.47 4.54
CA PRO A 48 -4.58 6.18 5.01
C PRO A 48 -3.79 7.37 5.57
#